data_AF-A0A3M7L4S4-F1
#
_entry.id   AF-A0A3M7L4S4-F1
#
_cell.length_a   1.000
_cell.length_b   1.000
_cell.length_c   1.000
_cell.angle_alpha   90.00
_cell.angle_beta   90.00
_cell.angle_gamma   90.00
#
_symmetry.space_group_name_H-M   'P 1'
#
loop_
_entity.id
_entity.type
_entity.pdbx_description
1 polymer ?
#
loop_
_entity_poly.entity_id
_entity_poly.type
_entity_poly.pdbx_seq_one_letter_code
_entity_poly.pdbx_strand_id
1 'polypeptide(L)'
;RATAAAVDLLLDPAACDEAAALAALPWVLARGWEPGLRLLTRRALPVDLVLGALPEGGRVRWRFLRHLVHCGGEAAGEESVHTALALELLGLLRRGGREGGEGGHRVVLAGAVADGQEIEEGSVAGKEGTELGEPDEAELEEVAAALSQHLGQSTLCDPRRVLHALQGLGLDREEVAMHRLAGNHMEALRLLCVRLRDVPAAAAYARRHLPRDLHPDLLGVVLAGGA
;
A
#
# COMPACT_ATOMS: atom_id res chain seq x y z
N ARG A 1 25.55 -16.64 -2.82
CA ARG A 1 25.98 -17.66 -1.80
C ARG A 1 26.58 -17.01 -0.56
N ALA A 2 27.57 -16.11 -0.68
CA ALA A 2 28.14 -15.40 0.46
C ALA A 2 27.11 -14.52 1.23
N THR A 3 26.24 -13.80 0.53
CA THR A 3 25.18 -12.97 1.15
C THR A 3 24.18 -13.79 1.97
N ALA A 4 23.81 -14.98 1.49
CA ALA A 4 22.89 -15.87 2.19
C ALA A 4 23.49 -16.38 3.50
N ALA A 5 24.74 -16.86 3.46
CA ALA A 5 25.46 -17.30 4.65
C ALA A 5 25.69 -16.15 5.66
N ALA A 6 25.95 -14.94 5.17
CA ALA A 6 26.05 -13.76 6.02
C ALA A 6 24.71 -13.42 6.70
N VAL A 7 23.59 -13.44 5.96
CA VAL A 7 22.26 -13.23 6.53
C VAL A 7 21.91 -14.33 7.54
N ASP A 8 22.25 -15.59 7.28
CA ASP A 8 22.04 -16.68 8.24
C ASP A 8 22.79 -16.43 9.57
N LEU A 9 24.01 -15.88 9.51
CA LEU A 9 24.78 -15.50 10.70
C LEU A 9 24.19 -14.28 11.42
N LEU A 10 23.70 -13.28 10.69
CA LEU A 10 23.03 -12.10 11.26
C LEU A 10 21.67 -12.44 11.89
N LEU A 11 21.03 -13.51 11.42
CA LEU A 11 19.77 -14.01 11.97
C LEU A 11 19.96 -14.72 13.32
N ASP A 12 21.14 -15.31 13.57
CA ASP A 12 21.43 -16.05 14.80
C ASP A 12 21.77 -15.10 15.97
N PRO A 13 20.95 -15.04 17.05
CA PRO A 13 21.20 -14.14 18.18
C PRO A 13 22.42 -14.51 19.01
N ALA A 14 22.85 -15.77 18.94
CA ALA A 14 24.06 -16.22 19.63
C ALA A 14 25.33 -15.81 18.89
N ALA A 15 25.26 -15.67 17.55
CA ALA A 15 26.40 -15.31 16.71
C ALA A 15 26.50 -13.80 16.45
N CYS A 16 25.37 -13.09 16.44
CA CYS A 16 25.30 -11.66 16.16
C CYS A 16 24.32 -10.97 17.11
N ASP A 17 24.80 -9.95 17.81
CA ASP A 17 23.93 -9.08 18.60
C ASP A 17 23.06 -8.18 17.71
N GLU A 18 22.09 -7.53 18.33
CA GLU A 18 21.13 -6.65 17.65
C GLU A 18 21.79 -5.44 16.98
N ALA A 19 22.75 -4.80 17.67
CA ALA A 19 23.42 -3.61 17.19
C ALA A 19 24.26 -3.89 15.94
N ALA A 20 24.98 -5.02 15.93
CA ALA A 20 25.74 -5.49 14.79
C ALA A 20 24.82 -5.88 13.62
N ALA A 21 23.67 -6.51 13.89
CA ALA A 21 22.69 -6.83 12.86
C ALA A 21 22.12 -5.56 12.19
N LEU A 22 21.79 -4.53 12.98
CA LEU A 22 21.36 -3.22 12.46
C LEU A 22 22.47 -2.52 11.68
N ALA A 23 23.70 -2.51 12.18
CA ALA A 23 24.84 -1.91 11.52
C ALA A 23 25.18 -2.58 10.17
N ALA A 24 24.87 -3.88 10.04
CA ALA A 24 25.05 -4.63 8.80
C ALA A 24 23.94 -4.39 7.77
N LEU A 25 22.79 -3.83 8.17
CA LEU A 25 21.62 -3.66 7.30
C LEU A 25 21.94 -2.90 5.99
N PRO A 26 22.66 -1.77 5.98
CA PRO A 26 23.02 -1.08 4.74
C PRO A 26 23.85 -1.95 3.79
N TRP A 27 24.77 -2.77 4.33
CA TRP A 27 25.60 -3.67 3.54
C TRP A 27 24.79 -4.83 2.92
N VAL A 28 23.77 -5.31 3.64
CA VAL A 28 22.85 -6.35 3.15
C VAL A 28 21.97 -5.76 2.04
N LEU A 29 21.40 -4.57 2.24
CA LEU A 29 20.54 -3.90 1.26
C LEU A 29 21.29 -3.53 -0.02
N ALA A 30 22.57 -3.17 0.08
CA ALA A 30 23.43 -2.92 -1.08
C ALA A 30 23.65 -4.17 -1.96
N ARG A 31 23.33 -5.38 -1.47
CA ARG A 31 23.46 -6.65 -2.20
C ARG A 31 22.13 -7.21 -2.70
N GLY A 32 21.03 -6.50 -2.49
CA GLY A 32 19.70 -6.92 -2.89
C GLY A 32 18.65 -6.67 -1.82
N TRP A 33 17.40 -6.54 -2.25
CA TRP A 33 16.28 -6.22 -1.37
C TRP A 33 15.74 -7.46 -0.64
N GLU A 34 15.78 -8.65 -1.26
CA GLU A 34 15.27 -9.89 -0.65
C GLU A 34 16.08 -10.33 0.58
N PRO A 35 17.43 -10.33 0.57
CA PRO A 35 18.21 -10.69 1.75
C PRO A 35 18.00 -9.70 2.91
N GLY A 36 17.83 -8.41 2.59
CA GLY A 36 17.52 -7.37 3.57
C GLY A 36 16.14 -7.56 4.19
N LEU A 37 15.12 -7.76 3.36
CA LEU A 37 13.77 -8.05 3.85
C LEU A 37 13.72 -9.34 4.68
N ARG A 38 14.47 -10.38 4.30
CA ARG A 38 14.56 -11.62 5.06
C ARG A 38 15.17 -11.39 6.45
N LEU A 39 16.21 -10.56 6.55
CA LEU A 39 16.82 -10.20 7.84
C LEU A 39 15.78 -9.49 8.73
N LEU A 40 15.11 -8.47 8.18
CA LEU A 40 14.15 -7.64 8.92
C LEU A 40 12.90 -8.40 9.38
N THR A 41 12.42 -9.37 8.58
CA THR A 41 11.18 -10.11 8.89
C THR A 41 11.39 -11.32 9.80
N ARG A 42 12.63 -11.80 9.94
CA ARG A 42 12.95 -12.98 10.77
C ARG A 42 13.74 -12.66 12.04
N ARG A 43 14.25 -11.43 12.15
CA ARG A 43 14.93 -10.96 13.36
C ARG A 43 14.03 -9.99 14.11
N ALA A 44 13.94 -10.15 15.42
CA ALA A 44 13.33 -9.13 16.28
C ALA A 44 14.30 -7.93 16.37
N LEU A 45 14.10 -6.93 15.52
CA LEU A 45 14.83 -5.67 15.54
C LEU A 45 13.87 -4.53 15.95
N PRO A 46 14.36 -3.47 16.63
CA PRO A 46 13.54 -2.33 16.98
C PRO A 46 12.98 -1.64 15.73
N VAL A 47 11.64 -1.57 15.63
CA VAL A 47 10.93 -1.07 14.45
C VAL A 47 11.34 0.36 14.11
N ASP A 48 11.43 1.25 15.11
CA ASP A 48 11.78 2.66 14.90
C ASP A 48 13.18 2.83 14.30
N LEU A 49 14.16 2.04 14.75
CA LEU A 49 15.52 2.09 14.23
C LEU A 49 15.60 1.55 12.81
N VAL A 50 14.89 0.45 12.53
CA VAL A 50 14.80 -0.11 11.18
C VAL A 50 14.15 0.88 10.23
N LEU A 51 13.00 1.47 10.60
CA LEU A 51 12.33 2.47 9.77
C LEU A 51 13.18 3.74 9.63
N GLY A 52 13.97 4.14 10.63
CA GLY A 52 14.93 5.24 10.47
C GLY A 52 16.05 4.95 9.47
N ALA A 53 16.43 3.67 9.31
CA ALA A 53 17.50 3.24 8.41
C ALA A 53 17.03 2.96 6.96
N LEU A 54 15.74 2.68 6.76
CA LEU A 54 15.20 2.36 5.44
C LEU A 54 14.78 3.62 4.67
N PRO A 55 15.21 3.79 3.42
CA PRO A 55 14.82 4.96 2.62
C PRO A 55 13.31 5.00 2.39
N GLU A 56 12.74 6.20 2.53
CA GLU A 56 11.34 6.46 2.16
C GLU A 56 11.12 6.19 0.67
N GLY A 57 9.96 5.64 0.37
CA GLY A 57 9.62 5.19 -0.97
C GLY A 57 10.44 3.98 -1.44
N GLY A 58 11.12 3.27 -0.55
CA GLY A 58 11.99 2.14 -0.88
C GLY A 58 11.24 0.81 -0.91
N ARG A 59 11.64 -0.07 -1.85
CA ARG A 59 11.11 -1.43 -2.05
C ARG A 59 11.01 -2.25 -0.77
N VAL A 60 12.03 -2.16 0.09
CA VAL A 60 12.11 -2.92 1.35
C VAL A 60 11.23 -2.30 2.44
N ARG A 61 11.09 -0.97 2.47
CA ARG A 61 10.36 -0.25 3.52
C ARG A 61 8.89 -0.61 3.54
N TRP A 62 8.21 -0.50 2.40
CA TRP A 62 6.78 -0.81 2.32
C TRP A 62 6.51 -2.30 2.52
N ARG A 63 7.38 -3.20 2.02
CA ARG A 63 7.25 -4.66 2.23
C ARG A 63 7.47 -5.04 3.69
N PHE A 64 8.40 -4.38 4.38
CA PHE A 64 8.60 -4.57 5.82
C PHE A 64 7.40 -4.06 6.63
N LEU A 65 6.88 -2.86 6.33
CA LEU A 65 5.66 -2.33 6.95
C LEU A 65 4.46 -3.26 6.73
N ARG A 66 4.29 -3.79 5.50
CA ARG A 66 3.25 -4.78 5.19
C ARG A 66 3.41 -6.04 6.04
N HIS A 67 4.63 -6.53 6.20
CA HIS A 67 4.91 -7.67 7.06
C HIS A 67 4.54 -7.40 8.53
N LEU A 68 4.90 -6.23 9.07
CA LEU A 68 4.54 -5.84 10.44
C LEU A 68 3.01 -5.82 10.63
N VAL A 69 2.26 -5.27 9.68
CA VAL A 69 0.79 -5.22 9.73
C VAL A 69 0.15 -6.61 9.66
N HIS A 70 0.65 -7.52 8.81
CA HIS A 70 -0.02 -8.79 8.52
C HIS A 70 0.47 -9.98 9.35
N CYS A 71 1.70 -9.92 9.84
CA CYS A 71 2.38 -11.04 10.49
C CYS A 71 2.92 -10.68 11.88
N GLY A 72 2.92 -9.40 12.27
CA GLY A 72 3.64 -8.90 13.44
C GLY A 72 2.88 -9.02 14.77
N GLY A 73 3.66 -9.00 15.86
CA GLY A 73 3.22 -8.92 17.25
C GLY A 73 2.63 -7.57 17.64
N GLU A 74 3.14 -6.92 18.69
CA GLU A 74 2.58 -5.67 19.24
C GLU A 74 2.44 -4.54 18.19
N ALA A 75 3.41 -4.42 17.28
CA ALA A 75 3.40 -3.42 16.21
C ALA A 75 2.24 -3.56 15.20
N ALA A 76 1.61 -4.74 15.09
CA ALA A 76 0.42 -4.92 14.24
C ALA A 76 -0.82 -4.21 14.82
N GLY A 77 -0.81 -3.89 16.12
CA GLY A 77 -1.87 -3.13 16.79
C GLY A 77 -1.67 -1.62 16.76
N GLU A 78 -0.58 -1.11 16.19
CA GLU A 78 -0.22 0.31 16.25
C GLU A 78 -0.76 1.09 15.05
N GLU A 79 -1.58 2.12 15.31
CA GLU A 79 -2.14 3.01 14.27
C GLU A 79 -1.04 3.67 13.40
N SER A 80 0.09 4.01 14.03
CA SER A 80 1.25 4.61 13.37
C SER A 80 1.78 3.73 12.23
N VAL A 81 1.87 2.41 12.43
CA VAL A 81 2.40 1.45 11.46
C VAL A 81 1.42 1.25 10.30
N HIS A 82 0.11 1.14 10.59
CA HIS A 82 -0.93 1.03 9.56
C HIS A 82 -0.98 2.28 8.69
N THR A 83 -0.91 3.45 9.32
CA THR A 83 -0.92 4.74 8.62
C THR A 83 0.36 4.93 7.79
N ALA A 84 1.53 4.56 8.34
CA ALA A 84 2.80 4.62 7.63
C ALA A 84 2.78 3.75 6.36
N LEU A 85 2.27 2.51 6.44
CA LEU A 85 2.12 1.65 5.27
C LEU A 85 1.25 2.30 4.19
N ALA A 86 0.09 2.83 4.56
CA ALA A 86 -0.81 3.49 3.61
C ALA A 86 -0.14 4.68 2.91
N LEU A 87 0.53 5.56 3.67
CA LEU A 87 1.20 6.73 3.13
C LEU A 87 2.38 6.36 2.22
N GLU A 88 3.13 5.33 2.58
CA GLU A 88 4.26 4.81 1.81
C GLU A 88 3.80 4.29 0.43
N LEU A 89 2.75 3.47 0.40
CA LEU A 89 2.16 2.94 -0.84
C LEU A 89 1.58 4.05 -1.72
N LEU A 90 0.88 5.02 -1.12
CA LEU A 90 0.36 6.19 -1.86
C LEU A 90 1.48 7.07 -2.43
N GLY A 91 2.58 7.23 -1.70
CA GLY A 91 3.76 7.94 -2.17
C GLY A 91 4.42 7.26 -3.38
N LEU A 92 4.47 5.93 -3.38
CA LEU A 92 4.94 5.14 -4.52
C LEU A 92 4.05 5.32 -5.76
N LEU A 93 2.74 5.16 -5.62
CA LEU A 93 1.79 5.36 -6.73
C LEU A 93 1.85 6.77 -7.30
N ARG A 94 1.98 7.78 -6.44
CA ARG A 94 2.08 9.18 -6.87
C ARG A 94 3.34 9.43 -7.71
N ARG A 95 4.47 8.79 -7.39
CA ARG A 95 5.71 8.95 -8.16
C ARG A 95 5.61 8.24 -9.50
N GLY A 96 5.14 7.00 -9.53
CA GLY A 96 4.94 6.24 -10.77
C GLY A 96 3.94 6.89 -11.74
N GLY A 97 2.96 7.64 -11.24
CA GLY A 97 2.01 8.39 -12.07
C GLY A 97 2.51 9.74 -12.60
N ARG A 98 3.68 10.23 -12.17
CA ARG A 98 4.14 11.61 -12.44
C ARG A 98 5.07 11.75 -13.66
N GLU A 99 5.64 10.68 -14.19
CA GLU A 99 6.56 10.75 -15.34
C GLU A 99 5.87 10.60 -16.73
N GLY A 100 4.59 10.24 -16.80
CA GLY A 100 3.83 10.10 -18.05
C GLY A 100 3.26 11.40 -18.64
N GLY A 101 3.96 12.52 -18.50
CA GLY A 101 3.52 13.83 -18.98
C GLY A 101 3.65 14.01 -20.50
N GLU A 102 2.68 13.48 -21.25
CA GLU A 102 2.13 13.94 -22.56
C GLU A 102 1.56 12.74 -23.32
N GLY A 103 0.41 12.26 -22.85
CA GLY A 103 -0.30 11.13 -23.44
C GLY A 103 -0.95 10.35 -22.33
N GLY A 104 -2.27 10.47 -22.20
CA GLY A 104 -3.02 9.90 -21.09
C GLY A 104 -2.91 8.39 -20.98
N HIS A 105 -1.87 7.88 -20.33
CA HIS A 105 -1.96 6.63 -19.58
C HIS A 105 -2.49 6.97 -18.19
N ARG A 106 -3.81 7.17 -18.15
CA ARG A 106 -4.57 6.79 -16.97
C ARG A 106 -4.27 5.30 -16.79
N VAL A 107 -3.49 4.94 -15.77
CA VAL A 107 -3.45 3.55 -15.29
C VAL A 107 -4.89 3.25 -14.88
N VAL A 108 -5.66 2.73 -15.83
CA VAL A 108 -6.97 2.16 -15.55
C VAL A 108 -6.61 0.88 -14.82
N LEU A 109 -6.58 0.94 -13.48
CA LEU A 109 -6.61 -0.23 -12.62
C LEU A 109 -7.95 -0.93 -12.89
N ALA A 110 -7.99 -1.67 -14.00
CA ALA A 110 -9.16 -2.37 -14.50
C ALA A 110 -9.40 -3.57 -13.58
N GLY A 111 -10.61 -3.66 -13.06
CA GLY A 111 -11.10 -4.88 -12.46
C GLY A 111 -10.97 -6.02 -13.46
N ALA A 112 -10.50 -7.15 -12.96
CA ALA A 112 -10.34 -8.41 -13.67
C ALA A 112 -11.48 -8.70 -14.65
N VAL A 113 -11.13 -8.80 -15.93
CA VAL A 113 -11.88 -9.57 -16.93
C VAL A 113 -10.84 -10.35 -17.74
N ALA A 114 -10.95 -11.67 -17.68
CA ALA A 114 -10.14 -12.61 -18.43
C ALA A 114 -10.44 -12.52 -19.94
N ASP A 115 -9.42 -12.48 -20.78
CA ASP A 115 -9.19 -13.49 -21.82
C ASP A 115 -7.82 -13.28 -22.47
N GLY A 116 -7.17 -14.39 -22.85
CA GLY A 116 -5.73 -14.46 -23.09
C GLY A 116 -5.23 -14.06 -24.47
N GLN A 117 -3.90 -13.88 -24.58
CA GLN A 117 -3.08 -14.34 -25.70
C GLN A 117 -1.59 -14.28 -25.33
N GLU A 118 -0.84 -15.32 -25.73
CA GLU A 118 0.61 -15.50 -25.52
C GLU A 118 1.47 -14.44 -26.22
N ILE A 119 2.63 -14.08 -25.62
CA ILE A 119 3.86 -13.75 -26.36
C ILE A 119 5.09 -14.26 -25.58
N GLU A 120 5.98 -14.95 -26.31
CA GLU A 120 7.24 -15.57 -25.89
C GLU A 120 8.38 -14.59 -25.52
N GLU A 121 9.38 -15.20 -24.88
CA GLU A 121 10.63 -14.76 -24.25
C GLU A 121 11.47 -13.66 -24.90
N GLY A 122 12.14 -12.89 -24.02
CA GLY A 122 13.27 -12.02 -24.37
C GLY A 122 14.10 -11.61 -23.15
N SER A 123 15.12 -12.40 -22.84
CA SER A 123 16.26 -12.10 -21.95
C SER A 123 16.78 -10.66 -22.06
N VAL A 124 17.09 -9.97 -20.95
CA VAL A 124 18.32 -9.13 -20.79
C VAL A 124 18.59 -8.83 -19.30
N ALA A 125 19.78 -9.25 -18.88
CA ALA A 125 20.73 -8.66 -17.92
C ALA A 125 20.22 -7.82 -16.72
N GLY A 126 20.57 -8.32 -15.53
CA GLY A 126 20.51 -7.57 -14.29
C GLY A 126 21.35 -6.29 -14.29
N LYS A 127 20.82 -5.30 -13.57
CA LYS A 127 21.56 -4.22 -12.93
C LYS A 127 21.11 -4.14 -11.49
N GLU A 128 21.72 -4.97 -10.65
CA GLU A 128 21.73 -4.76 -9.20
C GLU A 128 22.74 -3.65 -8.91
N GLY A 129 22.24 -2.49 -8.51
CA GLY A 129 23.08 -1.37 -8.11
C GLY A 129 22.26 -0.15 -7.74
N THR A 130 21.93 -0.05 -6.45
CA THR A 130 21.83 1.19 -5.63
C THR A 130 21.18 2.46 -6.21
N GLU A 131 20.35 2.35 -7.23
CA GLU A 131 19.47 3.44 -7.64
C GLU A 131 18.11 3.20 -6.97
N LEU A 132 17.54 4.26 -6.40
CA LEU A 132 16.11 4.35 -6.11
C LEU A 132 15.38 4.31 -7.46
N GLY A 133 15.47 3.17 -8.16
CA GLY A 133 14.87 2.97 -9.46
C GLY A 133 13.39 3.22 -9.31
N GLU A 134 12.83 3.97 -10.26
CA GLU A 134 11.39 4.12 -10.31
C GLU A 134 10.74 2.73 -10.31
N PRO A 135 9.67 2.54 -9.53
CA PRO A 135 8.97 1.28 -9.50
C PRO A 135 8.51 0.95 -10.92
N ASP A 136 8.86 -0.25 -11.39
CA ASP A 136 8.35 -0.76 -12.66
C ASP A 136 6.82 -0.95 -12.60
N GLU A 137 6.19 -1.16 -13.76
CA GLU A 137 4.74 -1.29 -13.86
C GLU A 137 4.19 -2.46 -13.01
N ALA A 138 4.90 -3.58 -12.97
CA ALA A 138 4.52 -4.75 -12.16
C ALA A 138 4.59 -4.44 -10.65
N GLU A 139 5.59 -3.69 -10.21
CA GLU A 139 5.69 -3.22 -8.83
C GLU A 139 4.60 -2.22 -8.50
N LEU A 140 4.24 -1.31 -9.41
CA LEU A 140 3.13 -0.39 -9.21
C LEU A 140 1.79 -1.11 -9.08
N GLU A 141 1.55 -2.15 -9.88
CA GLU A 141 0.39 -3.02 -9.73
C GLU A 141 0.38 -3.74 -8.37
N GLU A 142 1.52 -4.28 -7.94
CA GLU A 142 1.64 -4.92 -6.62
C GLU A 142 1.36 -3.91 -5.49
N VAL A 143 1.90 -2.70 -5.59
CA VAL A 143 1.69 -1.60 -4.64
C VAL A 143 0.21 -1.21 -4.61
N ALA A 144 -0.45 -1.07 -5.76
CA ALA A 144 -1.86 -0.76 -5.84
C ALA A 144 -2.72 -1.86 -5.20
N ALA A 145 -2.43 -3.14 -5.50
CA ALA A 145 -3.12 -4.27 -4.90
C ALA A 145 -2.92 -4.33 -3.38
N ALA A 146 -1.69 -4.09 -2.91
CA ALA A 146 -1.37 -4.03 -1.49
C ALA A 146 -2.11 -2.88 -0.78
N LEU A 147 -2.23 -1.72 -1.43
CA LEU A 147 -2.96 -0.58 -0.90
C LEU A 147 -4.46 -0.88 -0.79
N SER A 148 -5.08 -1.37 -1.87
CA SER A 148 -6.52 -1.73 -1.87
C SER A 148 -6.83 -2.80 -0.81
N GLN A 149 -5.96 -3.80 -0.69
CA GLN A 149 -6.09 -4.83 0.36
C GLN A 149 -6.00 -4.21 1.75
N HIS A 150 -4.97 -3.40 2.01
CA HIS A 150 -4.71 -2.81 3.32
C HIS A 150 -5.84 -1.87 3.74
N LEU A 151 -6.22 -0.90 2.90
CA LEU A 151 -7.26 0.07 3.21
C LEU A 151 -8.65 -0.57 3.28
N GLY A 152 -8.88 -1.68 2.56
CA GLY A 152 -10.13 -2.43 2.63
C GLY A 152 -10.32 -3.22 3.93
N GLN A 153 -9.24 -3.54 4.65
CA GLN A 153 -9.24 -4.42 5.81
C GLN A 153 -8.83 -3.73 7.12
N SER A 154 -8.00 -2.69 7.05
CA SER A 154 -7.47 -2.01 8.24
C SER A 154 -8.56 -1.21 8.96
N THR A 155 -8.63 -1.41 10.28
CA THR A 155 -9.45 -0.59 11.20
C THR A 155 -8.61 0.38 12.03
N LEU A 156 -7.28 0.41 11.80
CA LEU A 156 -6.30 1.12 12.63
C LEU A 156 -5.56 2.21 11.86
N CYS A 157 -5.96 2.56 10.63
CA CYS A 157 -5.39 3.70 9.91
C CYS A 157 -5.96 5.02 10.42
N ASP A 158 -5.13 6.08 10.49
CA ASP A 158 -5.62 7.46 10.61
C ASP A 158 -6.26 7.89 9.28
N PRO A 159 -7.60 7.97 9.21
CA PRO A 159 -8.26 8.21 7.94
C PRO A 159 -8.05 9.65 7.45
N ARG A 160 -7.76 10.62 8.32
CA ARG A 160 -7.58 12.02 7.91
C ARG A 160 -6.30 12.20 7.10
N ARG A 161 -5.20 11.62 7.59
CA ARG A 161 -3.91 11.66 6.90
C ARG A 161 -3.95 10.92 5.58
N VAL A 162 -4.58 9.74 5.56
CA VAL A 162 -4.70 8.94 4.34
C VAL A 162 -5.62 9.62 3.31
N LEU A 163 -6.76 10.19 3.72
CA LEU A 163 -7.63 10.97 2.82
C LEU A 163 -6.91 12.16 2.19
N HIS A 164 -6.13 12.90 2.96
CA HIS A 164 -5.32 13.99 2.42
C HIS A 164 -4.30 13.47 1.38
N ALA A 165 -3.65 12.35 1.67
CA ALA A 165 -2.71 11.72 0.75
C ALA A 165 -3.36 11.09 -0.49
N LEU A 166 -4.65 10.72 -0.45
CA LEU A 166 -5.40 10.20 -1.60
C LEU A 166 -5.77 11.29 -2.62
N GLN A 167 -5.78 12.57 -2.21
CA GLN A 167 -6.20 13.67 -3.06
C GLN A 167 -5.41 13.71 -4.39
N GLY A 168 -6.17 13.76 -5.49
CA GLY A 168 -5.63 13.87 -6.85
C GLY A 168 -5.13 12.56 -7.47
N LEU A 169 -5.25 11.41 -6.78
CA LEU A 169 -4.82 10.12 -7.32
C LEU A 169 -5.94 9.34 -8.05
N GLY A 170 -7.21 9.75 -7.90
CA GLY A 170 -8.34 9.08 -8.56
C GLY A 170 -8.63 7.68 -8.02
N LEU A 171 -8.22 7.40 -6.78
CA LEU A 171 -8.41 6.13 -6.08
C LEU A 171 -9.74 6.15 -5.31
N ASP A 172 -10.84 6.19 -6.05
CA ASP A 172 -12.19 6.44 -5.52
C ASP A 172 -12.65 5.37 -4.52
N ARG A 173 -12.24 4.11 -4.72
CA ARG A 173 -12.61 2.99 -3.83
C ARG A 173 -11.90 3.08 -2.49
N GLU A 174 -10.63 3.47 -2.51
CA GLU A 174 -9.79 3.71 -1.34
C GLU A 174 -10.28 4.94 -0.57
N GLU A 175 -10.68 6.01 -1.27
CA GLU A 175 -11.34 7.17 -0.66
C GLU A 175 -12.63 6.75 0.07
N VAL A 176 -13.48 5.93 -0.56
CA VAL A 176 -14.67 5.36 0.10
C VAL A 176 -14.26 4.60 1.37
N ALA A 177 -13.27 3.72 1.31
CA ALA A 177 -12.83 2.94 2.47
C ALA A 177 -12.40 3.85 3.65
N MET A 178 -11.66 4.93 3.37
CA MET A 178 -11.24 5.87 4.40
C MET A 178 -12.37 6.75 4.93
N HIS A 179 -13.31 7.18 4.10
CA HIS A 179 -14.51 7.88 4.58
C HIS A 179 -15.38 6.98 5.46
N ARG A 180 -15.47 5.68 5.15
CA ARG A 180 -16.14 4.69 6.00
C ARG A 180 -15.46 4.57 7.36
N LEU A 181 -14.13 4.47 7.37
CA LEU A 181 -13.34 4.38 8.60
C LEU A 181 -13.45 5.65 9.46
N ALA A 182 -13.49 6.83 8.83
CA ALA A 182 -13.69 8.12 9.51
C ALA A 182 -15.11 8.35 10.06
N GLY A 183 -16.09 7.48 9.76
CA GLY A 183 -17.50 7.69 10.09
C GLY A 183 -18.21 8.73 9.20
N ASN A 184 -17.57 9.16 8.11
CA ASN A 184 -18.11 10.14 7.17
C ASN A 184 -19.04 9.48 6.14
N HIS A 185 -20.13 8.89 6.63
CA HIS A 185 -21.03 8.02 5.84
C HIS A 185 -21.62 8.72 4.60
N MET A 186 -22.01 10.00 4.73
CA MET A 186 -22.59 10.75 3.60
C MET A 186 -21.60 10.96 2.46
N GLU A 187 -20.33 11.22 2.77
CA GLU A 187 -19.31 11.40 1.74
C GLU A 187 -18.97 10.06 1.07
N ALA A 188 -18.86 8.98 1.85
CA ALA A 188 -18.70 7.63 1.29
C ALA A 188 -19.83 7.26 0.32
N LEU A 189 -21.08 7.62 0.65
CA LEU A 189 -22.24 7.41 -0.21
C LEU A 189 -22.23 8.31 -1.45
N ARG A 190 -21.84 9.57 -1.30
CA ARG A 190 -21.68 10.48 -2.43
C ARG A 190 -20.66 9.95 -3.44
N LEU A 191 -19.51 9.48 -2.96
CA LEU A 191 -18.48 8.85 -3.80
C LEU A 191 -19.04 7.61 -4.52
N LEU A 192 -19.74 6.72 -3.81
CA LEU A 192 -20.34 5.52 -4.39
C LEU A 192 -21.39 5.85 -5.47
N CYS A 193 -22.30 6.79 -5.20
CA CYS A 193 -23.40 7.14 -6.10
C CYS A 193 -22.95 8.00 -7.29
N VAL A 194 -22.12 9.01 -7.05
CA VAL A 194 -21.84 10.05 -8.05
C VAL A 194 -20.59 9.72 -8.86
N ARG A 195 -19.48 9.40 -8.20
CA ARG A 195 -18.20 9.14 -8.89
C ARG A 195 -18.11 7.71 -9.40
N LEU A 196 -18.40 6.73 -8.54
CA LEU A 196 -18.31 5.31 -8.90
C LEU A 196 -19.56 4.77 -9.60
N ARG A 197 -20.71 5.46 -9.46
CA ARG A 197 -22.02 5.04 -9.99
C ARG A 197 -22.44 3.62 -9.57
N ASP A 198 -21.96 3.15 -8.42
CA ASP A 198 -22.29 1.85 -7.84
C ASP A 198 -23.50 1.98 -6.90
N VAL A 199 -24.67 2.14 -7.52
CA VAL A 199 -25.95 2.26 -6.82
C VAL A 199 -26.27 1.03 -5.95
N PRO A 200 -26.02 -0.22 -6.38
CA PRO A 200 -26.21 -1.39 -5.52
C PRO A 200 -25.36 -1.36 -4.26
N ALA A 201 -24.06 -1.04 -4.36
CA ALA A 201 -23.19 -0.94 -3.19
C ALA A 201 -23.58 0.23 -2.28
N ALA A 202 -23.96 1.37 -2.84
CA ALA A 202 -24.45 2.50 -2.06
C ALA A 202 -25.73 2.14 -1.28
N ALA A 203 -26.71 1.50 -1.91
CA ALA A 203 -27.94 1.08 -1.26
C ALA A 203 -27.70 0.02 -0.16
N ALA A 204 -26.79 -0.93 -0.40
CA ALA A 204 -26.39 -1.90 0.62
C ALA A 204 -25.70 -1.23 1.82
N TYR A 205 -24.81 -0.27 1.56
CA TYR A 205 -24.11 0.49 2.59
C TYR A 205 -25.07 1.35 3.43
N ALA A 206 -25.98 2.08 2.77
CA ALA A 206 -27.00 2.90 3.40
C ALA A 206 -27.85 2.11 4.40
N ARG A 207 -28.39 0.96 3.98
CA ARG A 207 -29.24 0.11 4.82
C ARG A 207 -28.53 -0.38 6.09
N ARG A 208 -27.20 -0.47 6.08
CA ARG A 208 -26.40 -0.99 7.20
C ARG A 208 -25.95 0.11 8.17
N HIS A 209 -25.71 1.32 7.67
CA HIS A 209 -25.03 2.37 8.44
C HIS A 209 -25.86 3.64 8.65
N LEU A 210 -26.96 3.85 7.91
CA LEU A 210 -27.82 5.01 8.07
C LEU A 210 -29.16 4.64 8.73
N PRO A 211 -29.68 5.51 9.60
CA PRO A 211 -31.06 5.44 10.05
C PRO A 211 -32.02 5.77 8.88
N ARG A 212 -33.24 5.23 8.97
CA ARG A 212 -34.21 5.20 7.84
C ARG A 212 -34.69 6.59 7.40
N ASP A 213 -34.61 7.56 8.30
CA ASP A 213 -34.94 8.98 8.11
C ASP A 213 -33.98 9.69 7.15
N LEU A 214 -32.75 9.22 6.97
CA LEU A 214 -31.76 9.78 6.05
C LEU A 214 -31.80 9.15 4.64
N HIS A 215 -32.72 8.22 4.38
CA HIS A 215 -32.91 7.62 3.05
C HIS A 215 -33.38 8.61 1.97
N PRO A 216 -34.23 9.62 2.24
CA PRO A 216 -34.60 10.64 1.26
C PRO A 216 -33.41 11.49 0.80
N ASP A 217 -32.48 11.82 1.70
CA ASP A 217 -31.25 12.54 1.36
C ASP A 217 -30.37 11.73 0.40
N LEU A 218 -30.35 10.41 0.58
CA LEU A 218 -29.69 9.46 -0.31
C LEU A 218 -30.31 9.44 -1.70
N LEU A 219 -31.65 9.49 -1.76
CA LEU A 219 -32.40 9.62 -3.01
C LEU A 219 -32.04 10.95 -3.70
N GLY A 220 -31.92 12.03 -2.94
CA GLY A 220 -31.44 13.34 -3.42
C GLY A 220 -30.03 13.28 -4.01
N VAL A 221 -29.09 12.59 -3.35
CA VAL A 221 -27.71 12.40 -3.85
C VAL A 221 -27.67 11.58 -5.14
N VAL A 222 -28.45 10.49 -5.22
CA VAL A 222 -28.54 9.63 -6.42
C VAL A 222 -29.16 10.40 -7.58
N LEU A 223 -30.23 11.16 -7.34
CA LEU A 223 -30.91 11.93 -8.38
C LEU A 223 -30.08 13.14 -8.85
N ALA A 224 -29.35 13.81 -7.95
CA ALA A 224 -28.49 14.94 -8.30
C ALA A 224 -27.21 14.53 -9.05
N GLY A 225 -26.72 13.30 -8.87
CA GLY A 225 -25.57 12.75 -9.60
C GLY A 225 -25.91 12.08 -10.94
N GLY A 226 -27.20 11.97 -11.28
CA GLY A 226 -27.70 11.33 -12.51
C GLY A 226 -28.01 12.29 -13.66
N ALA A 227 -27.74 13.59 -13.51
CA ALA A 227 -27.84 14.61 -14.55
C ALA A 227 -26.46 14.93 -15.13
#